data_AF-A0A842UM50-F1
#
_entry.id   AF-A0A842UM50-F1
#
_cell.length_a   1.000
_cell.length_b   1.000
_cell.length_c   1.000
_cell.angle_alpha   90.00
_cell.angle_beta   90.00
_cell.angle_gamma   90.00
#
_symmetry.space_group_name_H-M   'P 1'
#
loop_
_entity.id
_entity.type
_entity.pdbx_description
1 polymer ?
#
loop_
_entity_poly.entity_id
_entity_poly.type
_entity_poly.pdbx_seq_one_letter_code
_entity_poly.pdbx_strand_id
1 'polypeptide(L)'
;MLVPLLRCRRCNEEKHLSEFDRSYFGKNGYDVYCHNCRIEIDNIQNSITEKTCRQCGRAKPISEFGKNASIRDGYNKECLDCQDDNHRRRRDRKYKDKWDGKLSICRICGQQKPTYEFIKRRYSNVGYVYCRSCISELTRNKVLRFEQEREEKGWPLEKTCKECGRLLPSDHFHLDRRQKDGLAVKCRNCYNQNEKQRIKKLKEKHRLNKLNKNSRKECSICHNLKPISNFSKNESTLDGLSEICKVCIKKVREENIKYWKEERAKKDEKIKTKQCKNCGRILPIDMFSKNRERKKGYYNICKDCTRVERIAAEKRWEAERKKKSFEFSFDVITEKKCRLCGKILPVSEFYRRRSSKDG
;
A
#
# COMPACT_ATOMS: atom_id res chain seq x y z
N MET A 1 -28.46 42.60 12.72
CA MET A 1 -27.49 41.51 12.49
C MET A 1 -27.06 41.56 11.04
N LEU A 2 -25.77 41.78 10.74
CA LEU A 2 -25.27 41.80 9.36
C LEU A 2 -25.35 40.38 8.80
N VAL A 3 -26.11 40.22 7.70
CA VAL A 3 -26.28 38.93 7.05
C VAL A 3 -24.99 38.60 6.30
N PRO A 4 -24.37 37.42 6.51
CA PRO A 4 -23.12 37.09 5.85
C PRO A 4 -23.34 36.89 4.34
N LEU A 5 -22.67 37.72 3.53
CA LEU A 5 -22.64 37.63 2.07
C LEU A 5 -21.30 37.04 1.61
N LEU A 6 -21.34 36.28 0.51
CA LEU A 6 -20.15 35.73 -0.15
C LEU A 6 -20.16 36.12 -1.63
N ARG A 7 -19.01 36.55 -2.14
CA ARG A 7 -18.85 36.93 -3.55
C ARG A 7 -18.56 35.69 -4.41
N CYS A 8 -19.43 35.43 -5.39
CA CYS A 8 -19.23 34.35 -6.35
C CYS A 8 -18.06 34.68 -7.29
N ARG A 9 -17.09 33.77 -7.46
CA ARG A 9 -15.92 34.00 -8.34
C ARG A 9 -16.22 33.98 -9.83
N ARG A 10 -17.42 33.57 -10.24
CA ARG A 10 -17.81 33.45 -11.66
C ARG A 10 -18.66 34.64 -12.11
N CYS A 11 -19.81 34.89 -11.48
CA CYS A 11 -20.66 36.04 -11.81
C CYS A 11 -20.22 37.35 -11.11
N ASN A 12 -19.27 37.27 -10.16
CA ASN A 12 -18.76 38.41 -9.40
C ASN A 12 -19.79 39.12 -8.50
N GLU A 13 -20.98 38.55 -8.33
CA GLU A 13 -22.05 39.06 -7.48
C GLU A 13 -21.86 38.64 -6.01
N GLU A 14 -22.25 39.51 -5.09
CA GLU A 14 -22.37 39.20 -3.66
C GLU A 14 -23.73 38.58 -3.39
N LYS A 15 -23.71 37.35 -2.89
CA LYS A 15 -24.90 36.53 -2.69
C LYS A 15 -24.98 36.02 -1.27
N HIS A 16 -26.17 35.65 -0.85
CA HIS A 16 -26.37 35.09 0.48
C HIS A 16 -25.68 33.72 0.60
N LEU A 17 -25.17 33.37 1.79
CA LEU A 17 -24.51 32.06 2.00
C LEU A 17 -25.40 30.86 1.62
N SER A 18 -26.72 30.99 1.68
CA SER A 18 -27.65 29.93 1.23
C SER A 18 -27.60 29.66 -0.26
N GLU A 19 -27.09 30.60 -1.07
CA GLU A 19 -26.88 30.43 -2.51
C GLU A 19 -25.57 29.71 -2.86
N PHE A 20 -24.84 29.20 -1.85
CA PHE A 20 -23.60 28.46 -2.04
C PHE A 20 -23.69 27.08 -1.39
N ASP A 21 -23.12 26.08 -2.06
CA ASP A 21 -22.97 24.75 -1.48
C ASP A 21 -21.97 24.76 -0.32
N ARG A 22 -22.18 23.88 0.66
CA ARG A 22 -21.16 23.65 1.68
C ARG A 22 -19.96 22.92 1.07
N SER A 23 -18.76 23.44 1.30
CA SER A 23 -17.53 22.89 0.77
C SER A 23 -16.47 22.77 1.86
N TYR A 24 -15.90 21.58 2.00
CA TYR A 24 -14.83 21.30 2.96
C TYR A 24 -13.50 21.97 2.57
N PHE A 25 -13.36 22.38 1.30
CA PHE A 25 -12.13 22.98 0.76
C PHE A 25 -12.22 24.50 0.67
N GLY A 26 -13.41 25.09 0.82
CA GLY A 26 -13.58 26.53 0.89
C GLY A 26 -13.02 27.08 2.19
N LYS A 27 -12.26 28.19 2.14
CA LYS A 27 -11.70 28.84 3.35
C LYS A 27 -12.75 29.14 4.42
N ASN A 28 -14.00 29.33 4.01
CA ASN A 28 -15.12 29.69 4.88
C ASN A 28 -16.16 28.57 5.00
N GLY A 29 -15.86 27.35 4.54
CA GLY A 29 -16.80 26.21 4.58
C GLY A 29 -17.87 26.19 3.48
N TYR A 30 -17.83 27.15 2.55
CA TYR A 30 -18.73 27.26 1.41
C TYR A 30 -17.97 27.24 0.09
N ASP A 31 -18.64 26.82 -0.98
CA ASP A 31 -18.11 26.82 -2.33
C ASP A 31 -17.79 28.25 -2.80
N VAL A 32 -16.88 28.37 -3.76
CA VAL A 32 -16.48 29.66 -4.33
C VAL A 32 -17.41 30.12 -5.45
N TYR A 33 -18.35 29.26 -5.87
CA TYR A 33 -19.35 29.53 -6.89
C TYR A 33 -20.76 29.36 -6.31
N CYS A 34 -21.68 30.24 -6.68
CA CYS A 34 -23.10 30.10 -6.31
C CYS A 34 -23.76 28.93 -7.06
N HIS A 35 -24.91 28.47 -6.56
CA HIS A 35 -25.69 27.35 -7.11
C HIS A 35 -25.93 27.48 -8.62
N ASN A 36 -26.38 28.65 -9.08
CA ASN A 36 -26.68 28.87 -10.50
C ASN A 36 -25.41 28.76 -11.37
N CYS A 37 -24.31 29.38 -10.92
CA CYS A 37 -23.02 29.25 -11.59
C CYS A 37 -22.52 27.80 -11.58
N ARG A 38 -22.82 27.01 -10.54
CA ARG A 38 -22.48 25.59 -10.45
C ARG A 38 -23.24 24.76 -11.48
N ILE A 39 -24.55 24.97 -11.58
CA ILE A 39 -25.42 24.31 -12.55
C ILE A 39 -24.97 24.63 -13.97
N GLU A 40 -24.62 25.88 -14.27
CA GLU A 40 -24.07 26.24 -15.58
C GLU A 40 -22.72 25.56 -15.87
N ILE A 41 -21.82 25.45 -14.88
CA ILE A 41 -20.56 24.70 -15.05
C ILE A 41 -20.87 23.25 -15.40
N ASP A 42 -21.79 22.61 -14.68
CA ASP A 42 -22.10 21.20 -14.87
C ASP A 42 -22.77 20.95 -16.23
N ASN A 43 -23.67 21.84 -16.67
CA ASN A 43 -24.28 21.77 -18.00
C ASN A 43 -23.25 21.91 -19.13
N ILE A 44 -22.29 22.85 -19.00
CA ILE A 44 -21.18 23.01 -19.96
C ILE A 44 -20.26 21.79 -19.94
N GLN A 45 -19.95 21.23 -18.76
CA GLN A 45 -19.12 20.03 -18.66
C GLN A 45 -19.77 18.81 -19.30
N ASN A 46 -21.10 18.70 -19.23
CA ASN A 46 -21.85 17.59 -19.79
C ASN A 46 -22.04 17.70 -21.32
N SER A 47 -21.90 18.88 -21.91
CA SER A 47 -22.02 19.07 -23.37
C SER A 47 -20.70 18.89 -24.13
N ILE A 48 -19.55 18.85 -23.44
CA ILE A 48 -18.23 18.72 -24.07
C ILE A 48 -17.83 17.24 -24.17
N THR A 49 -17.82 16.69 -25.38
CA THR A 49 -17.35 15.33 -25.66
C THR A 49 -15.86 15.27 -25.99
N GLU A 50 -15.32 16.34 -26.58
CA GLU A 50 -13.96 16.40 -27.10
C GLU A 50 -13.28 17.76 -26.82
N LYS A 51 -11.96 17.75 -26.66
CA LYS A 51 -11.16 18.94 -26.43
C LYS A 51 -9.79 18.84 -27.08
N THR A 52 -9.30 19.95 -27.62
CA THR A 52 -7.95 20.04 -28.19
C THR A 52 -6.91 20.32 -27.11
N CYS A 53 -5.89 19.46 -27.02
CA CYS A 53 -4.79 19.65 -26.09
C CYS A 53 -3.88 20.79 -26.54
N ARG A 54 -3.65 21.79 -25.67
CA ARG A 54 -2.77 22.93 -25.96
C ARG A 54 -1.31 22.55 -26.24
N GLN A 55 -0.84 21.43 -25.67
CA GLN A 55 0.56 21.03 -25.77
C GLN A 55 0.86 20.17 -27.00
N CYS A 56 0.02 19.17 -27.30
CA CYS A 56 0.24 18.29 -28.46
C CYS A 56 -0.62 18.65 -29.68
N GLY A 57 -1.54 19.62 -29.56
CA GLY A 57 -2.40 20.10 -30.65
C GLY A 57 -3.51 19.12 -31.07
N ARG A 58 -3.58 17.92 -30.49
CA ARG A 58 -4.55 16.89 -30.90
C ARG A 58 -5.90 17.08 -30.20
N ALA A 59 -6.99 16.93 -30.96
CA ALA A 59 -8.32 16.71 -30.41
C ALA A 59 -8.37 15.34 -29.73
N LYS A 60 -8.84 15.30 -28.49
CA LYS A 60 -8.97 14.07 -27.70
C LYS A 60 -10.32 14.07 -26.96
N PRO A 61 -10.86 12.89 -26.62
CA PRO A 61 -12.04 12.79 -25.77
C PRO A 61 -11.83 13.50 -24.43
N ILE A 62 -12.89 14.07 -23.86
CA ILE A 62 -12.80 14.82 -22.58
C ILE A 62 -12.30 13.94 -21.41
N SER A 63 -12.47 12.62 -21.50
CA SER A 63 -11.92 11.64 -20.56
C SER A 63 -10.38 11.62 -20.50
N GLU A 64 -9.71 12.14 -21.53
CA GLU A 64 -8.26 12.30 -21.59
C GLU A 64 -7.80 13.64 -20.99
N PHE A 65 -8.67 14.39 -20.31
CA PHE A 65 -8.34 15.63 -19.61
C PHE A 65 -8.73 15.54 -18.13
N GLY A 66 -7.82 15.97 -17.26
CA GLY A 66 -8.14 16.06 -15.83
C GLY A 66 -9.13 17.19 -15.56
N LYS A 67 -10.09 16.98 -14.64
CA LYS A 67 -11.03 18.02 -14.19
C LYS A 67 -10.28 19.15 -13.48
N ASN A 68 -10.67 20.38 -13.77
CA ASN A 68 -10.14 21.59 -13.15
C ASN A 68 -11.23 22.67 -13.05
N ALA A 69 -11.81 22.80 -11.86
CA ALA A 69 -12.90 23.73 -11.58
C ALA A 69 -12.50 25.22 -11.63
N SER A 70 -11.20 25.53 -11.78
CA SER A 70 -10.75 26.92 -11.94
C SER A 70 -10.75 27.38 -13.41
N ILE A 71 -11.08 26.50 -14.35
CA ILE A 71 -11.10 26.79 -15.80
C ILE A 71 -12.57 26.81 -16.26
N ARG A 72 -12.89 27.69 -17.23
CA ARG A 72 -14.26 27.95 -17.70
C ARG A 72 -15.04 26.69 -18.09
N ASP A 73 -14.38 25.75 -18.75
CA ASP A 73 -14.97 24.49 -19.19
C ASP A 73 -14.84 23.35 -18.17
N GLY A 74 -14.20 23.59 -17.04
CA GLY A 74 -14.03 22.58 -15.99
C GLY A 74 -12.96 21.53 -16.26
N TYR A 75 -12.15 21.67 -17.32
CA TYR A 75 -11.11 20.71 -17.68
C TYR A 75 -9.76 21.39 -17.91
N ASN A 76 -8.68 20.66 -17.69
CA ASN A 76 -7.33 21.16 -17.93
C ASN A 76 -7.09 21.49 -19.42
N LYS A 77 -6.17 22.41 -19.68
CA LYS A 77 -5.77 22.81 -21.05
C LYS A 77 -4.89 21.76 -21.74
N GLU A 78 -4.29 20.87 -20.96
CA GLU A 78 -3.38 19.80 -21.40
C GLU A 78 -4.04 18.43 -21.20
N CYS A 79 -3.84 17.49 -22.13
CA CYS A 79 -4.30 16.12 -21.96
C CYS A 79 -3.44 15.40 -20.90
N LEU A 80 -3.97 14.32 -20.34
CA LEU A 80 -3.33 13.56 -19.27
C LEU A 80 -1.93 13.08 -19.66
N ASP A 81 -1.69 12.69 -20.91
CA ASP A 81 -0.36 12.28 -21.38
C ASP A 81 0.65 13.44 -21.34
N CYS A 82 0.25 14.63 -21.79
CA CYS A 82 1.10 15.82 -21.76
C CYS A 82 1.35 16.31 -20.34
N GLN A 83 0.35 16.20 -19.46
CA GLN A 83 0.52 16.47 -18.04
C GLN A 83 1.53 15.48 -17.43
N ASP A 84 1.39 14.18 -17.73
CA ASP A 84 2.31 13.14 -17.28
C ASP A 84 3.74 13.42 -17.77
N ASP A 85 3.92 13.83 -19.03
CA ASP A 85 5.22 14.25 -19.58
C ASP A 85 5.81 15.48 -18.90
N ASN A 86 5.01 16.51 -18.66
CA ASN A 86 5.48 17.70 -17.94
C ASN A 86 5.85 17.38 -16.49
N HIS A 87 5.08 16.50 -15.83
CA HIS A 87 5.41 16.00 -14.50
C HIS A 87 6.67 15.14 -14.50
N ARG A 88 6.91 14.32 -15.54
CA ARG A 88 8.17 13.60 -15.76
C ARG A 88 9.34 14.59 -15.88
N ARG A 89 9.27 15.55 -16.81
CA ARG A 89 10.33 16.54 -17.07
C ARG A 89 10.66 17.40 -15.84
N ARG A 90 9.65 17.93 -15.13
CA ARG A 90 9.85 18.69 -13.89
C ARG A 90 10.50 17.84 -12.81
N ARG A 91 10.16 16.55 -12.74
CA ARG A 91 10.80 15.62 -11.82
C ARG A 91 12.21 15.28 -12.22
N ASP A 92 12.51 15.03 -13.49
CA ASP A 92 13.86 14.73 -13.94
C ASP A 92 14.80 15.90 -13.62
N ARG A 93 14.33 17.15 -13.79
CA ARG A 93 15.03 18.34 -13.33
C ARG A 93 15.25 18.31 -11.81
N LYS A 94 14.19 18.09 -11.02
CA LYS A 94 14.28 18.01 -9.54
C LYS A 94 15.09 16.81 -9.02
N TYR A 95 15.19 15.71 -9.77
CA TYR A 95 15.94 14.51 -9.40
C TYR A 95 17.42 14.70 -9.73
N LYS A 96 17.74 15.32 -10.87
CA LYS A 96 19.10 15.82 -11.17
C LYS A 96 19.57 16.81 -10.09
N ASP A 97 18.71 17.72 -9.64
CA ASP A 97 19.06 18.70 -8.60
C ASP A 97 19.16 18.09 -7.18
N LYS A 98 18.55 16.92 -6.94
CA LYS A 98 18.52 16.24 -5.62
C LYS A 98 19.56 15.12 -5.48
N TRP A 99 20.13 14.68 -6.60
CA TRP A 99 21.17 13.67 -6.68
C TRP A 99 22.37 14.28 -7.40
N ASP A 100 23.08 15.12 -6.67
CA ASP A 100 24.33 15.78 -7.07
C ASP A 100 25.52 14.82 -7.18
N GLY A 101 25.32 13.51 -7.01
CA GLY A 101 26.41 12.53 -6.97
C GLY A 101 27.37 12.74 -5.79
N LYS A 102 26.98 13.57 -4.80
CA LYS A 102 27.87 13.97 -3.72
C LYS A 102 28.35 12.76 -2.94
N LEU A 103 29.67 12.67 -2.83
CA LEU A 103 30.37 11.69 -2.02
C LEU A 103 30.38 12.14 -0.57
N SER A 104 30.28 11.19 0.34
CA SER A 104 30.41 11.38 1.78
C SER A 104 31.36 10.32 2.34
N ILE A 105 32.09 10.67 3.39
CA ILE A 105 33.07 9.79 4.03
C ILE A 105 32.39 9.09 5.21
N CYS A 106 32.39 7.76 5.20
CA CYS A 106 31.88 7.01 6.34
C CYS A 106 32.86 7.08 7.52
N ARG A 107 32.41 7.57 8.68
CA ARG A 107 33.25 7.67 9.88
C ARG A 107 33.62 6.33 10.56
N ILE A 108 33.10 5.20 10.07
CA ILE A 108 33.44 3.87 10.59
C ILE A 108 34.50 3.23 9.71
N CYS A 109 34.28 3.16 8.39
CA CYS A 109 35.21 2.48 7.48
C CYS A 109 36.14 3.44 6.70
N GLY A 110 36.01 4.76 6.86
CA GLY A 110 36.79 5.76 6.14
C GLY A 110 36.50 5.88 4.63
N GLN A 111 35.66 5.01 4.06
CA GLN A 111 35.42 4.97 2.63
C GLN A 111 34.58 6.18 2.16
N GLN A 112 35.01 6.80 1.07
CA GLN A 112 34.20 7.74 0.31
C GLN A 112 33.14 6.95 -0.48
N LYS A 113 31.87 7.20 -0.20
CA LYS A 113 30.75 6.57 -0.90
C LYS A 113 29.72 7.61 -1.30
N PRO A 114 28.91 7.34 -2.35
CA PRO A 114 27.78 8.19 -2.66
C PRO A 114 26.81 8.32 -1.49
N THR A 115 26.22 9.50 -1.27
CA THR A 115 25.30 9.76 -0.14
C THR A 115 24.09 8.80 -0.04
N TYR A 116 23.70 8.11 -1.12
CA TYR A 116 22.62 7.12 -1.07
C TYR A 116 22.99 5.82 -0.33
N GLU A 117 24.28 5.50 -0.27
CA GLU A 117 24.86 4.42 0.53
C GLU A 117 24.80 4.73 2.03
N PHE A 118 24.34 5.92 2.42
CA PHE A 118 24.22 6.34 3.82
C PHE A 118 22.75 6.41 4.25
N ILE A 119 22.51 6.23 5.55
CA ILE A 119 21.19 6.42 6.14
C ILE A 119 21.04 7.88 6.55
N LYS A 120 20.10 8.60 5.92
CA LYS A 120 19.75 9.97 6.32
C LYS A 120 19.06 9.93 7.68
N ARG A 121 19.67 10.54 8.70
CA ARG A 121 19.01 10.74 9.99
C ARG A 121 17.92 11.80 9.85
N ARG A 122 16.74 11.51 10.40
CA ARG A 122 15.52 12.32 10.22
C ARG A 122 15.59 13.70 10.91
N TYR A 123 16.50 13.89 11.87
CA TYR A 123 16.56 15.07 12.75
C TYR A 123 17.98 15.55 13.10
N SER A 124 19.04 15.14 12.37
CA SER A 124 20.39 15.64 12.65
C SER A 124 20.88 16.62 11.59
N ASN A 125 21.30 17.80 12.02
CA ASN A 125 21.97 18.79 11.18
C ASN A 125 23.33 18.31 10.64
N VAL A 126 23.86 17.20 11.20
CA VAL A 126 25.17 16.60 10.86
C VAL A 126 25.13 15.68 9.62
N GLY A 127 23.97 15.53 8.96
CA GLY A 127 23.88 14.83 7.67
C GLY A 127 24.19 13.32 7.70
N TYR A 128 24.87 12.83 6.64
CA TYR A 128 25.19 11.43 6.37
C TYR A 128 26.48 11.01 7.08
N VAL A 129 26.39 10.23 8.16
CA VAL A 129 27.54 9.95 9.04
C VAL A 129 28.13 8.54 8.83
N TYR A 130 27.27 7.54 8.63
CA TYR A 130 27.67 6.14 8.48
C TYR A 130 26.98 5.50 7.28
N CYS A 131 27.73 4.68 6.53
CA CYS A 131 27.17 3.93 5.43
C CYS A 131 26.28 2.79 5.93
N ARG A 132 25.33 2.33 5.10
CA ARG A 132 24.33 1.29 5.39
C ARG A 132 24.99 -0.01 5.81
N SER A 133 26.11 -0.39 5.18
CA SER A 133 26.85 -1.62 5.51
C SER A 133 27.40 -1.55 6.93
N CYS A 134 28.09 -0.47 7.29
CA CYS A 134 28.64 -0.30 8.64
C CYS A 134 27.55 -0.23 9.72
N ILE A 135 26.41 0.43 9.46
CA ILE A 135 25.28 0.42 10.40
C ILE A 135 24.71 -0.99 10.57
N SER A 136 24.59 -1.73 9.48
CA SER A 136 24.08 -3.11 9.50
C SER A 136 25.01 -4.02 10.32
N GLU A 137 26.31 -3.87 10.15
CA GLU A 137 27.34 -4.59 10.89
C GLU A 137 27.35 -4.22 12.38
N LEU A 138 27.34 -2.94 12.72
CA LEU A 138 27.21 -2.50 14.12
C LEU A 138 25.97 -3.06 14.80
N THR A 139 24.85 -3.08 14.08
CA THR A 139 23.59 -3.64 14.59
C THR A 139 23.72 -5.15 14.83
N ARG A 140 24.39 -5.87 13.92
CA ARG A 140 24.66 -7.30 14.06
C ARG A 140 25.55 -7.60 15.26
N ASN A 141 26.67 -6.88 15.40
CA ASN A 141 27.61 -7.08 16.51
C ASN A 141 26.97 -6.75 17.85
N LYS A 142 26.05 -5.77 17.90
CA LYS A 142 25.25 -5.50 19.08
C LYS A 142 24.31 -6.66 19.45
N VAL A 143 23.65 -7.27 18.46
CA VAL A 143 22.78 -8.44 18.70
C VAL A 143 23.59 -9.63 19.21
N LEU A 144 24.77 -9.88 18.64
CA LEU A 144 25.66 -10.97 19.07
C LEU A 144 26.10 -10.80 20.53
N ARG A 145 26.53 -9.59 20.93
CA ARG A 145 26.85 -9.30 22.34
C ARG A 145 25.67 -9.56 23.27
N PHE A 146 24.47 -9.16 22.88
CA PHE A 146 23.27 -9.45 23.67
C PHE A 146 22.91 -10.94 23.70
N GLU A 147 23.22 -11.71 22.65
CA GLU A 147 23.06 -13.18 22.65
C GLU A 147 24.01 -13.82 23.66
N GLN A 148 25.28 -13.45 23.67
CA GLN A 148 26.28 -13.93 24.65
C GLN A 148 25.87 -13.61 26.10
N GLU A 149 25.49 -12.35 26.38
CA GLU A 149 25.07 -11.95 27.72
C GLU A 149 23.85 -12.75 28.23
N ARG A 150 22.97 -13.21 27.33
CA ARG A 150 21.80 -14.05 27.69
C ARG A 150 22.16 -15.51 27.91
N GLU A 151 23.18 -16.02 27.23
CA GLU A 151 23.69 -17.37 27.49
C GLU A 151 24.32 -17.42 28.89
N GLU A 152 25.05 -16.38 29.28
CA GLU A 152 25.66 -16.27 30.61
C GLU A 152 24.63 -16.03 31.73
N LYS A 153 23.68 -15.12 31.55
CA LYS A 153 22.77 -14.66 32.61
C LYS A 153 21.39 -15.31 32.59
N GLY A 154 21.09 -16.07 31.54
CA GLY A 154 19.77 -16.65 31.32
C GLY A 154 18.72 -15.65 30.84
N TRP A 155 17.52 -16.17 30.59
CA TRP A 155 16.36 -15.37 30.19
C TRP A 155 15.62 -14.85 31.43
N PRO A 156 15.11 -13.61 31.42
CA PRO A 156 14.26 -13.15 32.51
C PRO A 156 12.98 -14.00 32.56
N LEU A 157 12.51 -14.34 33.77
CA LEU A 157 11.22 -15.02 33.96
C LEU A 157 10.05 -14.05 33.86
N GLU A 158 10.25 -12.81 34.28
CA GLU A 158 9.26 -11.74 34.28
C GLU A 158 9.86 -10.43 33.74
N LYS A 159 9.00 -9.59 33.17
CA LYS A 159 9.37 -8.29 32.62
C LYS A 159 8.26 -7.27 32.78
N THR A 160 8.63 -6.04 33.13
CA THR A 160 7.68 -4.92 33.21
C THR A 160 7.38 -4.37 31.83
N CYS A 161 6.11 -4.36 31.44
CA CYS A 161 5.66 -3.74 30.19
C CYS A 161 5.75 -2.21 30.29
N LYS A 162 6.51 -1.55 29.39
CA LYS A 162 6.65 -0.08 29.43
C LYS A 162 5.38 0.69 29.08
N GLU A 163 4.34 0.03 28.60
CA GLU A 163 3.09 0.69 28.21
C GLU A 163 2.02 0.60 29.28
N CYS A 164 1.80 -0.59 29.85
CA CYS A 164 0.80 -0.76 30.93
C CYS A 164 1.40 -0.78 32.33
N GLY A 165 2.74 -0.74 32.48
CA GLY A 165 3.44 -0.75 33.77
C GLY A 165 3.40 -2.07 34.54
N ARG A 166 2.70 -3.10 34.04
CA ARG A 166 2.54 -4.38 34.74
C ARG A 166 3.78 -5.26 34.62
N LEU A 167 4.17 -5.89 35.72
CA LEU A 167 5.11 -7.02 35.74
C LEU A 167 4.38 -8.26 35.22
N LEU A 168 4.89 -8.85 34.15
CA LEU A 168 4.25 -9.99 33.49
C LEU A 168 5.29 -11.06 33.18
N PRO A 169 4.89 -12.35 33.13
CA PRO A 169 5.77 -13.42 32.70
C PRO A 169 6.31 -13.19 31.27
N SER A 170 7.52 -13.67 31.00
CA SER A 170 8.23 -13.40 29.74
C SER A 170 7.53 -13.93 28.48
N ASP A 171 6.71 -14.96 28.60
CA ASP A 171 5.89 -15.51 27.51
C ASP A 171 4.79 -14.53 27.04
N HIS A 172 4.44 -13.53 27.84
CA HIS A 172 3.53 -12.44 27.49
C HIS A 172 4.20 -11.38 26.60
N PHE A 173 5.47 -11.53 26.25
CA PHE A 173 6.21 -10.66 25.35
C PHE A 173 6.54 -11.36 24.03
N HIS A 174 6.78 -10.57 22.99
CA HIS A 174 7.36 -11.09 21.75
C HIS A 174 8.88 -11.17 21.88
N LEU A 175 9.51 -12.15 21.22
CA LEU A 175 10.97 -12.19 21.13
C LEU A 175 11.48 -11.03 20.28
N ASP A 176 12.42 -10.25 20.82
CA ASP A 176 13.15 -9.20 20.08
C ASP A 176 14.65 -9.27 20.43
N ARG A 177 15.42 -9.96 19.59
CA ARG A 177 16.87 -10.17 19.76
C ARG A 177 17.68 -8.88 19.78
N ARG A 178 17.10 -7.76 19.35
CA ARG A 178 17.75 -6.44 19.39
C ARG A 178 17.67 -5.80 20.77
N GLN A 179 16.84 -6.34 21.66
CA GLN A 179 16.80 -5.96 23.06
C GLN A 179 17.83 -6.79 23.84
N LYS A 180 18.37 -6.19 24.90
CA LYS A 180 19.37 -6.82 25.77
C LYS A 180 18.83 -8.11 26.37
N ASP A 181 17.62 -8.05 26.90
CA ASP A 181 16.91 -9.17 27.50
C ASP A 181 16.17 -10.08 26.50
N GLY A 182 16.30 -9.82 25.19
CA GLY A 182 15.69 -10.65 24.15
C GLY A 182 14.16 -10.55 24.03
N LEU A 183 13.52 -9.68 24.82
CA LEU A 183 12.06 -9.52 24.85
C LEU A 183 11.65 -8.12 24.42
N ALA A 184 10.52 -8.04 23.71
CA ALA A 184 9.92 -6.77 23.32
C ALA A 184 9.68 -5.86 24.55
N VAL A 185 9.72 -4.56 24.31
CA VAL A 185 9.56 -3.53 25.37
C VAL A 185 8.11 -3.46 25.89
N LYS A 186 7.16 -3.97 25.10
CA LYS A 186 5.72 -3.96 25.37
C LYS A 186 5.19 -5.39 25.34
N CYS A 187 4.21 -5.69 26.19
CA CYS A 187 3.56 -7.00 26.19
C CYS A 187 2.70 -7.19 24.93
N ARG A 188 2.40 -8.45 24.61
CA ARG A 188 1.59 -8.86 23.44
C ARG A 188 0.23 -8.17 23.41
N ASN A 189 -0.40 -7.99 24.57
CA ASN A 189 -1.70 -7.33 24.66
C ASN A 189 -1.63 -5.86 24.26
N CYS A 190 -0.69 -5.11 24.82
CA CYS A 190 -0.46 -3.72 24.44
C CYS A 190 -0.05 -3.58 22.97
N TYR A 191 0.77 -4.51 22.46
CA TYR A 191 1.13 -4.56 21.04
C TYR A 191 -0.12 -4.75 20.16
N ASN A 192 -0.97 -5.73 20.48
CA ASN A 192 -2.19 -6.02 19.75
C ASN A 192 -3.21 -4.88 19.82
N GLN A 193 -3.35 -4.22 20.97
CA GLN A 193 -4.21 -3.06 21.14
C GLN A 193 -3.75 -1.89 20.27
N ASN A 194 -2.46 -1.57 20.30
CA ASN A 194 -1.87 -0.55 19.44
C ASN A 194 -2.05 -0.87 17.96
N GLU A 195 -1.83 -2.12 17.57
CA GLU A 195 -2.01 -2.54 16.19
C GLU A 195 -3.47 -2.40 15.75
N LYS A 196 -4.44 -2.79 16.58
CA LYS A 196 -5.87 -2.56 16.33
C LYS A 196 -6.19 -1.08 16.18
N GLN A 197 -5.67 -0.22 17.06
CA GLN A 197 -5.86 1.23 16.98
C GLN A 197 -5.23 1.82 15.72
N ARG A 198 -4.02 1.38 15.36
CA ARG A 198 -3.32 1.78 14.13
C ARG A 198 -4.13 1.39 12.89
N ILE A 199 -4.62 0.15 12.84
CA ILE A 199 -5.48 -0.33 11.74
C ILE A 199 -6.79 0.48 11.68
N LYS A 200 -7.43 0.77 12.82
CA LYS A 200 -8.64 1.61 12.86
C LYS A 200 -8.38 3.00 12.27
N LYS A 201 -7.30 3.67 12.70
CA LYS A 201 -6.88 4.97 12.17
C LYS A 201 -6.55 4.91 10.67
N LEU A 202 -5.90 3.84 10.22
CA LEU A 202 -5.64 3.64 8.80
C LEU A 202 -6.92 3.44 8.00
N LYS A 203 -7.86 2.60 8.47
CA LYS A 203 -9.16 2.39 7.80
C LYS A 203 -9.97 3.68 7.67
N GLU A 204 -9.94 4.54 8.70
CA GLU A 204 -10.58 5.85 8.63
C GLU A 204 -9.91 6.73 7.57
N LYS A 205 -8.58 6.77 7.55
CA LYS A 205 -7.84 7.49 6.51
C LYS A 205 -8.08 6.91 5.10
N HIS A 206 -8.23 5.60 4.95
CA HIS A 206 -8.61 4.96 3.69
C HIS A 206 -10.00 5.38 3.24
N ARG A 207 -10.97 5.48 4.17
CA ARG A 207 -12.33 5.92 3.86
C ARG A 207 -12.33 7.36 3.32
N LEU A 208 -11.54 8.23 3.93
CA LEU A 208 -11.40 9.64 3.53
C LEU A 208 -10.58 9.80 2.23
N ASN A 209 -9.58 8.96 2.01
CA ASN A 209 -8.70 9.00 0.82
C ASN A 209 -9.08 7.96 -0.24
N LYS A 210 -10.35 7.54 -0.27
CA LYS A 210 -10.81 6.52 -1.20
C LYS A 210 -10.72 7.07 -2.62
N LEU A 211 -9.69 6.64 -3.34
CA LEU A 211 -9.50 6.99 -4.74
C LEU A 211 -10.69 6.51 -5.57
N ASN A 212 -11.18 7.37 -6.47
CA ASN A 212 -12.21 7.03 -7.43
C ASN A 212 -11.66 5.93 -8.38
N LYS A 213 -12.54 5.09 -8.96
CA LYS A 213 -12.18 4.12 -10.01
C LYS A 213 -11.39 4.73 -11.17
N ASN A 214 -11.62 6.02 -11.46
CA ASN A 214 -10.93 6.76 -12.52
C ASN A 214 -9.63 7.42 -12.07
N SER A 215 -9.25 7.32 -10.79
CA SER A 215 -8.01 7.88 -10.28
C SER A 215 -6.79 7.16 -10.88
N ARG A 216 -5.72 7.91 -11.10
CA ARG A 216 -4.40 7.40 -11.48
C ARG A 216 -3.47 7.44 -10.26
N LYS A 217 -2.60 6.46 -10.15
CA LYS A 217 -1.56 6.34 -9.11
C LYS A 217 -0.21 6.17 -9.78
N GLU A 218 0.81 6.78 -9.20
CA GLU A 218 2.18 6.64 -9.68
C GLU A 218 2.82 5.37 -9.13
N CYS A 219 3.49 4.60 -10.00
CA CYS A 219 4.27 3.44 -9.56
C CYS A 219 5.62 3.85 -8.98
N SER A 220 5.98 3.36 -7.79
CA SER A 220 7.28 3.67 -7.16
C SER A 220 8.52 3.05 -7.81
N ILE A 221 8.35 2.18 -8.81
CA ILE A 221 9.46 1.57 -9.58
C ILE A 221 9.58 2.21 -10.96
N CYS A 222 8.51 2.15 -11.77
CA CYS A 222 8.57 2.69 -13.13
C CYS A 222 8.13 4.16 -13.23
N HIS A 223 7.69 4.77 -12.13
CA HIS A 223 7.31 6.19 -12.01
C HIS A 223 6.22 6.70 -12.98
N ASN A 224 5.57 5.77 -13.68
CA ASN A 224 4.46 6.07 -14.57
C ASN A 224 3.15 6.18 -13.77
N LEU A 225 2.36 7.21 -14.09
CA LEU A 225 0.98 7.33 -13.66
C LEU A 225 0.14 6.29 -14.40
N LYS A 226 -0.51 5.40 -13.65
CA LYS A 226 -1.34 4.32 -14.19
C LYS A 226 -2.69 4.32 -13.50
N PRO A 227 -3.75 3.83 -14.15
CA PRO A 227 -5.02 3.62 -13.48
C PRO A 227 -4.86 2.79 -12.21
N ILE A 228 -5.64 3.07 -11.17
CA ILE A 228 -5.55 2.31 -9.91
C ILE A 228 -5.79 0.80 -10.08
N SER A 229 -6.50 0.38 -11.13
CA SER A 229 -6.70 -1.04 -11.50
C SER A 229 -5.39 -1.78 -11.82
N ASN A 230 -4.33 -1.06 -12.20
CA ASN A 230 -2.99 -1.60 -12.43
C ASN A 230 -2.21 -1.85 -11.14
N PHE A 231 -2.78 -1.56 -9.98
CA PHE A 231 -2.17 -1.78 -8.67
C PHE A 231 -2.94 -2.86 -7.90
N SER A 232 -2.21 -3.66 -7.11
CA SER A 232 -2.82 -4.67 -6.24
C SER A 232 -3.31 -4.03 -4.95
N LYS A 233 -4.32 -4.61 -4.30
CA LYS A 233 -4.78 -4.12 -2.98
C LYS A 233 -3.67 -4.26 -1.95
N ASN A 234 -3.47 -3.22 -1.16
CA ASN A 234 -2.58 -3.23 0.00
C ASN A 234 -3.16 -2.36 1.11
N GLU A 235 -3.83 -3.00 2.07
CA GLU A 235 -4.51 -2.33 3.19
C GLU A 235 -3.56 -1.61 4.15
N SER A 236 -2.25 -1.87 4.07
CA SER A 236 -1.27 -1.19 4.91
C SER A 236 -0.88 0.22 4.41
N THR A 237 -1.24 0.57 3.17
CA THR A 237 -0.96 1.89 2.58
C THR A 237 -2.03 2.91 2.97
N LEU A 238 -1.96 4.17 2.50
CA LEU A 238 -2.99 5.18 2.82
C LEU A 238 -4.22 5.11 1.91
N ASP A 239 -4.02 4.65 0.67
CA ASP A 239 -5.02 4.59 -0.40
C ASP A 239 -5.48 3.16 -0.72
N GLY A 240 -4.93 2.17 -0.02
CA GLY A 240 -5.37 0.78 -0.07
C GLY A 240 -4.78 0.01 -1.25
N LEU A 241 -3.76 0.58 -1.90
CA LEU A 241 -3.15 0.07 -3.11
C LEU A 241 -1.64 -0.02 -2.96
N SER A 242 -1.05 -1.05 -3.57
CA SER A 242 0.38 -1.20 -3.71
C SER A 242 1.00 0.08 -4.29
N GLU A 243 2.16 0.50 -3.79
CA GLU A 243 2.95 1.56 -4.40
C GLU A 243 3.54 1.14 -5.75
N ILE A 244 3.65 -0.17 -5.99
CA ILE A 244 4.23 -0.77 -7.18
C ILE A 244 3.11 -1.33 -8.06
N CYS A 245 3.13 -1.00 -9.35
CA CYS A 245 2.17 -1.54 -10.31
C CYS A 245 2.41 -3.05 -10.55
N LYS A 246 1.36 -3.76 -10.94
CA LYS A 246 1.36 -5.22 -11.17
C LYS A 246 2.46 -5.68 -12.13
N VAL A 247 2.72 -4.89 -13.18
CA VAL A 247 3.77 -5.18 -14.18
C VAL A 247 5.16 -5.15 -13.53
N CYS A 248 5.47 -4.10 -12.77
CA CYS A 248 6.75 -4.00 -12.06
C CYS A 248 6.90 -5.09 -10.99
N ILE A 249 5.83 -5.43 -10.26
CA ILE A 249 5.86 -6.55 -9.29
C ILE A 249 6.24 -7.85 -10.01
N LYS A 250 5.63 -8.13 -11.17
CA LYS A 250 5.94 -9.33 -11.95
C LYS A 250 7.40 -9.36 -12.39
N LYS A 251 7.91 -8.26 -12.93
CA LYS A 251 9.32 -8.14 -13.35
C LYS A 251 10.30 -8.40 -12.19
N VAL A 252 10.09 -7.73 -11.06
CA VAL A 252 10.92 -7.91 -9.86
C VAL A 252 10.85 -9.36 -9.35
N ARG A 253 9.68 -10.00 -9.43
CA ARG A 253 9.52 -11.40 -9.02
C ARG A 253 10.33 -12.34 -9.92
N GLU A 254 10.31 -12.14 -11.23
CA GLU A 254 11.07 -12.92 -12.20
C GLU A 254 12.58 -12.75 -12.00
N GLU A 255 13.05 -11.52 -11.82
CA GLU A 255 14.46 -11.20 -11.52
C GLU A 255 14.92 -11.89 -10.22
N ASN A 256 14.11 -11.83 -9.16
CA ASN A 256 14.41 -12.52 -7.90
C ASN A 256 14.49 -14.05 -8.06
N ILE A 257 13.60 -14.65 -8.86
CA ILE A 257 13.64 -16.10 -9.11
C ILE A 257 14.95 -16.49 -9.82
N LYS A 258 15.39 -15.70 -10.81
CA LYS A 258 16.66 -15.92 -11.52
C LYS A 258 17.84 -15.81 -10.56
N TYR A 259 17.93 -14.69 -9.83
CA TYR A 259 18.97 -14.45 -8.83
C TYR A 259 19.08 -15.59 -7.81
N TRP A 260 17.96 -16.04 -7.23
CA TRP A 260 18.01 -17.13 -6.26
C TRP A 260 18.32 -18.50 -6.88
N LYS A 261 18.04 -18.72 -8.15
CA LYS A 261 18.42 -19.95 -8.86
C LYS A 261 19.95 -20.02 -8.98
N GLU A 262 20.58 -18.94 -9.42
CA GLU A 262 22.04 -18.83 -9.55
C GLU A 262 22.74 -18.94 -8.19
N GLU A 263 22.27 -18.20 -7.18
CA GLU A 263 22.86 -18.24 -5.84
C GLU A 263 22.78 -19.61 -5.17
N ARG A 264 21.77 -20.42 -5.49
CA ARG A 264 21.69 -21.81 -5.01
C ARG A 264 22.62 -22.74 -5.77
N ALA A 265 22.82 -22.51 -7.07
CA ALA A 265 23.74 -23.33 -7.87
C ALA A 265 25.20 -23.14 -7.41
N LYS A 266 25.56 -21.94 -6.94
CA LYS A 266 26.89 -21.67 -6.36
C LYS A 266 27.14 -22.32 -5.00
N LYS A 267 26.09 -22.77 -4.30
CA LYS A 267 26.19 -23.34 -2.96
C LYS A 267 25.87 -24.82 -2.99
N ASP A 268 26.89 -25.64 -2.77
CA ASP A 268 26.76 -27.10 -2.73
C ASP A 268 26.10 -27.63 -1.43
N GLU A 269 25.69 -26.72 -0.54
CA GLU A 269 25.14 -27.05 0.76
C GLU A 269 23.66 -27.47 0.66
N LYS A 270 23.43 -28.79 0.68
CA LYS A 270 22.09 -29.40 0.67
C LYS A 270 21.43 -29.28 2.04
N ILE A 271 20.44 -28.41 2.15
CA ILE A 271 19.65 -28.24 3.39
C ILE A 271 18.89 -29.54 3.70
N LYS A 272 19.22 -30.21 4.82
CA LYS A 272 18.56 -31.46 5.25
C LYS A 272 17.32 -31.23 6.11
N THR A 273 17.36 -30.25 7.01
CA THR A 273 16.30 -29.97 7.98
C THR A 273 15.96 -28.48 8.06
N LYS A 274 14.76 -28.16 8.56
CA LYS A 274 14.29 -26.79 8.76
C LYS A 274 13.27 -26.71 9.90
N GLN A 275 13.32 -25.61 10.65
CA GLN A 275 12.33 -25.32 11.68
C GLN A 275 11.04 -24.73 11.06
N CYS A 276 9.89 -25.33 11.36
CA CYS A 276 8.59 -24.79 10.97
C CYS A 276 8.25 -23.54 11.79
N LYS A 277 7.90 -22.44 11.13
CA LYS A 277 7.52 -21.18 11.81
C LYS A 277 6.21 -21.30 12.60
N ASN A 278 5.32 -22.22 12.21
CA ASN A 278 4.01 -22.35 12.85
C ASN A 278 4.08 -23.26 14.09
N CYS A 279 4.56 -24.51 13.93
CA CYS A 279 4.61 -25.46 15.04
C CYS A 279 5.96 -25.51 15.78
N GLY A 280 6.98 -24.77 15.34
CA GLY A 280 8.31 -24.73 15.97
C GLY A 280 9.18 -25.98 15.82
N ARG A 281 8.63 -27.09 15.28
CA ARG A 281 9.36 -28.36 15.11
C ARG A 281 10.47 -28.26 14.07
N ILE A 282 11.60 -28.92 14.33
CA ILE A 282 12.67 -29.13 13.35
C ILE A 282 12.30 -30.39 12.55
N LEU A 283 12.05 -30.21 11.25
CA LEU A 283 11.57 -31.28 10.38
C LEU A 283 12.49 -31.46 9.17
N PRO A 284 12.54 -32.66 8.57
CA PRO A 284 13.17 -32.89 7.29
C PRO A 284 12.66 -31.94 6.18
N ILE A 285 13.52 -31.60 5.22
CA ILE A 285 13.22 -30.55 4.22
C ILE A 285 12.08 -30.93 3.26
N ASP A 286 11.86 -32.22 3.03
CA ASP A 286 10.76 -32.79 2.23
C ASP A 286 9.38 -32.56 2.86
N MET A 287 9.33 -32.29 4.18
CA MET A 287 8.13 -31.83 4.88
C MET A 287 7.79 -30.37 4.58
N PHE A 288 8.55 -29.68 3.73
CA PHE A 288 8.29 -28.31 3.28
C PHE A 288 8.07 -28.26 1.77
N SER A 289 7.06 -27.50 1.33
CA SER A 289 6.84 -27.27 -0.09
C SER A 289 7.93 -26.39 -0.70
N LYS A 290 8.28 -26.63 -1.97
CA LYS A 290 9.24 -25.82 -2.73
C LYS A 290 8.67 -24.43 -3.02
N ASN A 291 9.50 -23.40 -2.93
CA ASN A 291 9.20 -22.00 -3.26
C ASN A 291 10.42 -21.32 -3.88
N ARG A 292 10.39 -21.11 -5.20
CA ARG A 292 11.54 -20.61 -5.99
C ARG A 292 11.91 -19.16 -5.68
N GLU A 293 10.97 -18.38 -5.14
CA GLU A 293 11.15 -16.96 -4.81
C GLU A 293 11.86 -16.74 -3.48
N ARG A 294 12.00 -17.78 -2.66
CA ARG A 294 12.71 -17.70 -1.38
C ARG A 294 14.17 -18.04 -1.58
N LYS A 295 15.06 -17.38 -0.84
CA LYS A 295 16.50 -17.66 -0.77
C LYS A 295 16.81 -19.16 -0.67
N LYS A 296 16.25 -19.82 0.35
CA LYS A 296 16.45 -21.26 0.62
C LYS A 296 15.61 -22.20 -0.27
N GLY A 297 14.75 -21.69 -1.17
CA GLY A 297 13.99 -22.54 -2.10
C GLY A 297 12.78 -23.29 -1.52
N TYR A 298 12.44 -23.09 -0.24
CA TYR A 298 11.34 -23.78 0.44
C TYR A 298 10.50 -22.80 1.28
N TYR A 299 9.21 -23.10 1.46
CA TYR A 299 8.36 -22.41 2.43
C TYR A 299 8.89 -22.54 3.86
N ASN A 300 8.47 -21.64 4.74
CA ASN A 300 8.86 -21.61 6.15
C ASN A 300 7.85 -22.31 7.08
N ILE A 301 6.80 -22.89 6.52
CA ILE A 301 5.75 -23.64 7.22
C ILE A 301 5.74 -25.05 6.63
N CYS A 302 5.63 -26.08 7.47
CA CYS A 302 5.57 -27.46 7.03
C CYS A 302 4.21 -27.77 6.37
N LYS A 303 4.20 -28.83 5.54
CA LYS A 303 3.01 -29.29 4.79
C LYS A 303 1.82 -29.55 5.72
N ASP A 304 2.04 -30.09 6.91
CA ASP A 304 0.97 -30.37 7.87
C ASP A 304 0.33 -29.10 8.40
N CYS A 305 1.15 -28.13 8.84
CA CYS A 305 0.65 -26.82 9.27
C CYS A 305 -0.09 -26.10 8.14
N THR A 306 0.40 -26.17 6.90
CA THR A 306 -0.30 -25.61 5.74
C THR A 306 -1.65 -26.31 5.50
N ARG A 307 -1.74 -27.64 5.69
CA ARG A 307 -3.00 -28.39 5.57
C ARG A 307 -4.01 -27.95 6.63
N VAL A 308 -3.58 -27.80 7.88
CA VAL A 308 -4.42 -27.31 8.98
C VAL A 308 -4.94 -25.91 8.69
N GLU A 309 -4.08 -24.99 8.26
CA GLU A 309 -4.47 -23.62 7.90
C GLU A 309 -5.50 -23.60 6.75
N ARG A 310 -5.33 -24.48 5.75
CA ARG A 310 -6.28 -24.61 4.63
C ARG A 310 -7.67 -25.03 5.11
N ILE A 311 -7.76 -26.07 5.93
CA ILE A 311 -9.03 -26.57 6.48
C ILE A 311 -9.70 -25.47 7.34
N ALA A 312 -8.92 -24.79 8.17
CA ALA A 312 -9.42 -23.68 8.98
C ALA A 312 -9.88 -22.48 8.13
N ALA A 313 -9.24 -22.21 7.00
CA ALA A 313 -9.70 -21.21 6.04
C ALA A 313 -11.03 -21.64 5.40
N GLU A 314 -11.14 -22.89 4.93
CA GLU A 314 -12.38 -23.43 4.33
C GLU A 314 -13.58 -23.27 5.28
N LYS A 315 -13.43 -23.66 6.55
CA LYS A 315 -14.47 -23.48 7.58
C LYS A 315 -14.86 -22.01 7.77
N ARG A 316 -13.89 -21.08 7.79
CA ARG A 316 -14.17 -19.64 7.91
C ARG A 316 -14.94 -19.11 6.70
N TRP A 317 -14.56 -19.51 5.49
CA TRP A 317 -15.24 -19.12 4.25
C TRP A 317 -16.66 -19.69 4.17
N GLU A 318 -16.90 -20.90 4.67
CA GLU A 318 -18.24 -21.47 4.80
C GLU A 318 -19.11 -20.70 5.80
N ALA A 319 -18.58 -20.38 6.98
CA ALA A 319 -19.29 -19.59 7.98
C ALA A 319 -19.64 -18.19 7.46
N GLU A 320 -18.71 -17.52 6.79
CA GLU A 320 -18.96 -16.20 6.20
C GLU A 320 -20.02 -16.25 5.09
N ARG A 321 -20.06 -17.34 4.30
CA ARG A 321 -21.12 -17.56 3.29
C ARG A 321 -22.48 -17.76 3.93
N LYS A 322 -22.59 -18.59 4.98
CA LYS A 322 -23.86 -18.78 5.71
C LYS A 322 -24.36 -17.47 6.32
N LYS A 323 -23.45 -16.63 6.82
CA LYS A 323 -23.79 -15.31 7.34
C LYS A 323 -24.31 -14.36 6.26
N LYS A 324 -23.66 -14.34 5.08
CA LYS A 324 -24.08 -13.53 3.92
C LYS A 324 -25.35 -14.05 3.25
N SER A 325 -25.61 -15.36 3.25
CA SER A 325 -26.85 -15.93 2.72
C SER A 325 -28.06 -15.64 3.61
N PHE A 326 -27.85 -15.33 4.90
CA PHE A 326 -28.91 -14.90 5.82
C PHE A 326 -29.24 -13.40 5.72
N GLU A 327 -28.28 -12.56 5.31
CA GLU A 327 -28.48 -11.11 5.11
C GLU A 327 -28.97 -10.73 3.70
N PHE A 328 -28.93 -11.65 2.73
CA PHE A 328 -29.37 -11.39 1.36
C PHE A 328 -30.72 -12.08 1.12
N SER A 329 -31.82 -11.42 1.50
CA SER A 329 -33.15 -11.77 0.97
C SER A 329 -33.10 -11.54 -0.55
N PHE A 330 -33.10 -12.64 -1.29
CA PHE A 330 -32.87 -12.66 -2.73
C PHE A 330 -34.09 -12.11 -3.48
N ASP A 331 -33.90 -11.01 -4.21
CA ASP A 331 -34.41 -10.95 -5.58
C ASP A 331 -33.71 -12.05 -6.36
N VAL A 332 -34.35 -13.23 -6.46
CA VAL A 332 -33.86 -14.40 -7.18
C VAL A 332 -33.57 -14.00 -8.62
N ILE A 333 -32.30 -13.89 -8.98
CA ILE A 333 -31.88 -13.78 -10.39
C ILE A 333 -32.17 -15.14 -11.02
N THR A 334 -33.33 -15.26 -11.68
CA THR A 334 -33.76 -16.48 -12.38
C THR A 334 -33.11 -16.60 -13.74
N GLU A 335 -32.67 -15.49 -14.34
CA GLU A 335 -32.20 -15.42 -15.73
C GLU A 335 -30.89 -14.65 -15.88
N LYS A 336 -30.08 -15.04 -16.88
CA LYS A 336 -28.79 -14.44 -17.21
C LYS A 336 -28.54 -14.41 -18.71
N LYS A 337 -27.97 -13.30 -19.19
CA LYS A 337 -27.51 -13.15 -20.57
C LYS A 337 -26.23 -13.96 -20.83
N CYS A 338 -26.30 -14.92 -21.75
CA CYS A 338 -25.15 -15.68 -22.22
C CYS A 338 -24.15 -14.77 -22.94
N ARG A 339 -22.88 -14.85 -22.57
CA ARG A 339 -21.81 -14.02 -23.14
C ARG A 339 -21.37 -14.45 -24.54
N LEU A 340 -21.73 -15.66 -24.96
CA LEU A 340 -21.37 -16.20 -26.27
C LEU A 340 -22.46 -15.91 -27.31
N CYS A 341 -23.72 -16.22 -26.98
CA CYS A 341 -24.84 -16.09 -27.93
C CYS A 341 -25.76 -14.89 -27.65
N GLY A 342 -25.56 -14.16 -26.55
CA GLY A 342 -26.36 -12.98 -26.21
C GLY A 342 -27.79 -13.27 -25.74
N LYS A 343 -28.26 -14.53 -25.74
CA LYS A 343 -29.60 -14.90 -25.27
C LYS A 343 -29.70 -14.80 -23.76
N ILE A 344 -30.86 -14.38 -23.26
CA ILE A 344 -31.21 -14.49 -21.84
C ILE A 344 -31.70 -15.92 -21.62
N LEU A 345 -31.05 -16.64 -20.71
CA LEU A 345 -31.35 -18.04 -20.38
C LEU A 345 -31.53 -18.19 -18.87
N PRO A 346 -32.29 -19.19 -18.40
CA PRO A 346 -32.35 -19.53 -16.99
C PRO A 346 -30.96 -19.79 -16.41
N VAL A 347 -30.72 -19.39 -15.16
CA VAL A 347 -29.41 -19.61 -14.49
C VAL A 347 -29.05 -21.10 -14.41
N SER A 348 -30.03 -22.01 -14.43
CA SER A 348 -29.83 -23.47 -14.48
C SER A 348 -29.12 -23.95 -15.75
N GLU A 349 -29.20 -23.20 -16.86
CA GLU A 349 -28.56 -23.52 -18.14
C GLU A 349 -27.06 -23.14 -18.18
N PHE A 350 -26.52 -22.57 -17.08
CA PHE A 350 -25.11 -22.17 -16.99
C PHE A 350 -24.33 -23.09 -16.05
N TYR A 351 -23.09 -23.41 -16.42
CA TYR A 351 -22.16 -24.10 -15.53
C TYR A 351 -21.92 -23.29 -14.25
N ARG A 352 -22.27 -23.89 -13.12
CA ARG A 352 -22.02 -23.35 -11.78
C ARG A 352 -20.53 -23.10 -11.58
N ARG A 353 -20.15 -21.85 -11.30
CA ARG A 353 -18.75 -21.47 -11.05
C ARG A 353 -18.64 -20.91 -9.65
N ARG A 354 -17.86 -21.56 -8.79
CA ARG A 354 -17.60 -21.13 -7.39
C ARG A 354 -17.15 -19.67 -7.21
N SER A 355 -16.72 -18.99 -8.28
CA SER A 355 -16.32 -17.58 -8.29
C SER A 355 -17.41 -16.59 -8.72
N SER A 356 -18.59 -17.06 -9.12
CA SER A 356 -19.69 -16.22 -9.62
C SER A 356 -20.65 -15.86 -8.49
N LYS A 357 -21.26 -14.66 -8.55
CA LYS A 357 -22.21 -14.18 -7.52
C LYS A 357 -23.56 -14.89 -7.55
N ASP A 358 -23.88 -15.49 -8.68
CA ASP A 358 -25.11 -16.20 -9.05
C ASP A 358 -25.00 -17.73 -8.90
N GLY A 359 -23.89 -18.23 -8.32
CA GLY A 359 -23.63 -19.65 -8.10
C GLY A 359 -22.85 -20.32 -9.23
#